data_AF-A0A0Q7F516-F1
#
_entry.id   AF-A0A0Q7F516-F1
#
_cell.length_a   1.000
_cell.length_b   1.000
_cell.length_c   1.000
_cell.angle_alpha   90.00
_cell.angle_beta   90.00
_cell.angle_gamma   90.00
#
_symmetry.space_group_name_H-M   'P 1'
#
loop_
_entity.id
_entity.type
_entity.pdbx_description
1 polymer ?
#
loop_
_entity_poly.entity_id
_entity_poly.type
_entity_poly.pdbx_seq_one_letter_code
_entity_poly.pdbx_strand_id
1 'polypeptide(L)'
;MTIINFPTHSLRSQHTAAEKARILIALVTGIRSLGEPATADELVEFTRGRITGMDSVRLKAGIDALLREYAEPAPAEPFAHAPFRRVLLGRTEAWAFSKPFRTELANSGLEVRLRPIPDA
;
A
#
# COMPACT_ATOMS: atom_id res chain seq x y z
N MET A 1 -41.56 9.34 17.95
CA MET A 1 -40.52 8.37 17.61
C MET A 1 -39.76 8.91 16.41
N THR A 2 -38.63 9.58 16.64
CA THR A 2 -37.88 10.27 15.58
C THR A 2 -36.84 9.31 15.01
N ILE A 3 -37.04 8.87 13.78
CA ILE A 3 -36.07 8.06 13.05
C ILE A 3 -34.97 9.03 12.60
N ILE A 4 -33.83 9.00 13.28
CA ILE A 4 -32.61 9.66 12.80
C ILE A 4 -32.07 8.77 11.68
N ASN A 5 -32.30 9.17 10.43
CA ASN A 5 -31.62 8.59 9.29
C ASN A 5 -30.14 8.95 9.39
N PHE A 6 -29.34 8.06 9.99
CA PHE A 6 -27.90 8.12 9.83
C PHE A 6 -27.59 7.93 8.35
N PRO A 7 -26.89 8.86 7.69
CA PRO A 7 -26.44 8.63 6.33
C PRO A 7 -25.35 7.55 6.38
N THR A 8 -25.73 6.28 6.26
CA THR A 8 -24.79 5.15 6.11
C THR A 8 -23.97 5.24 4.83
N HIS A 9 -24.30 6.18 3.95
CA HIS A 9 -23.54 6.52 2.76
C HIS A 9 -22.21 7.25 3.04
N SER A 10 -22.05 7.92 4.19
CA SER A 10 -20.78 8.58 4.57
C SER A 10 -19.80 7.65 5.32
N LEU A 11 -20.16 6.37 5.49
CA LEU A 11 -19.21 5.31 5.87
C LEU A 11 -18.57 4.63 4.64
N ARG A 12 -18.85 5.13 3.43
CA ARG A 12 -18.26 4.64 2.17
C ARG A 12 -16.87 5.22 1.99
N SER A 13 -15.85 4.36 2.01
CA SER A 13 -14.42 4.61 1.70
C SER A 13 -13.97 6.08 1.82
N GLN A 14 -13.15 6.37 2.83
CA GLN A 14 -12.53 7.70 3.03
C GLN A 14 -11.74 8.23 1.81
N HIS A 15 -11.55 7.43 0.77
CA HIS A 15 -10.80 7.73 -0.44
C HIS A 15 -11.64 7.38 -1.67
N THR A 16 -11.72 8.31 -2.61
CA THR A 16 -12.24 8.09 -3.97
C THR A 16 -11.40 7.04 -4.70
N ALA A 17 -11.95 6.42 -5.75
CA ALA A 17 -11.20 5.48 -6.58
C ALA A 17 -9.91 6.10 -7.16
N ALA A 18 -9.97 7.37 -7.56
CA ALA A 18 -8.81 8.11 -8.06
C ALA A 18 -7.74 8.31 -6.97
N GLU A 19 -8.14 8.62 -5.73
CA GLU A 19 -7.20 8.74 -4.61
C GLU A 19 -6.58 7.38 -4.26
N LYS A 20 -7.38 6.30 -4.22
CA LYS A 20 -6.87 4.94 -4.02
C LYS A 20 -5.82 4.57 -5.07
N ALA A 21 -6.11 4.84 -6.35
CA ALA A 21 -5.17 4.58 -7.45
C ALA A 21 -3.86 5.37 -7.29
N ARG A 22 -3.93 6.66 -6.94
CA ARG A 22 -2.73 7.50 -6.70
C ARG A 22 -1.88 6.95 -5.55
N ILE A 23 -2.50 6.57 -4.44
CA ILE A 23 -1.79 5.99 -3.30
C ILE A 23 -1.16 4.65 -3.69
N LEU A 24 -1.92 3.78 -4.36
CA LEU A 24 -1.44 2.48 -4.82
C LEU A 24 -0.23 2.59 -5.76
N ILE A 25 -0.26 3.52 -6.72
CA ILE A 25 0.89 3.82 -7.59
C ILE A 25 2.09 4.29 -6.76
N ALA A 26 1.86 5.15 -5.77
CA ALA A 26 2.91 5.62 -4.88
C ALA A 26 3.49 4.50 -4.00
N LEU A 27 2.68 3.56 -3.52
CA LEU A 27 3.13 2.38 -2.76
C LEU A 27 4.03 1.48 -3.60
N VAL A 28 3.59 1.12 -4.81
CA VAL A 28 4.40 0.30 -5.74
C VAL A 28 5.71 1.01 -6.06
N THR A 29 5.66 2.32 -6.35
CA THR A 29 6.86 3.12 -6.62
C THR A 29 7.76 3.21 -5.39
N GLY A 30 7.17 3.36 -4.20
CA GLY A 30 7.88 3.46 -2.92
C GLY A 30 8.64 2.20 -2.58
N ILE A 31 7.97 1.05 -2.61
CA ILE A 31 8.61 -0.26 -2.38
C ILE A 31 9.76 -0.49 -3.38
N ARG A 32 9.59 -0.13 -4.65
CA ARG A 32 10.67 -0.26 -5.66
C ARG A 32 11.84 0.68 -5.42
N SER A 33 11.57 1.92 -5.01
CA SER A 33 12.56 2.99 -4.88
C SER A 33 13.35 2.89 -3.57
N LEU A 34 12.67 2.57 -2.47
CA LEU A 34 13.26 2.35 -1.14
C LEU A 34 13.90 0.97 -1.02
N GLY A 35 13.42 0.02 -1.83
CA GLY A 35 13.80 -1.37 -1.83
C GLY A 35 12.98 -2.21 -0.85
N GLU A 36 12.86 -3.50 -1.16
CA GLU A 36 12.09 -4.45 -0.36
C GLU A 36 12.93 -5.02 0.79
N PRO A 37 12.34 -5.21 1.99
CA PRO A 37 10.99 -4.81 2.40
C PRO A 37 10.92 -3.38 2.95
N ALA A 38 9.75 -2.73 2.88
CA ALA A 38 9.53 -1.36 3.38
C ALA A 38 8.46 -1.25 4.46
N THR A 39 8.72 -0.45 5.50
CA THR A 39 7.76 -0.25 6.58
C THR A 39 6.61 0.66 6.12
N ALA A 40 5.46 0.57 6.78
CA ALA A 40 4.34 1.45 6.47
C ALA A 40 4.71 2.94 6.64
N ASP A 41 5.49 3.27 7.67
CA ASP A 41 5.92 4.65 7.93
C ASP A 41 6.86 5.17 6.83
N GLU A 42 7.80 4.36 6.35
CA GLU A 42 8.65 4.72 5.20
C GLU A 42 7.82 5.01 3.94
N LEU A 43 6.78 4.20 3.70
CA LEU A 43 5.87 4.37 2.58
C LEU A 43 4.98 5.62 2.73
N VAL A 44 4.59 5.95 3.96
CA VAL A 44 3.85 7.20 4.27
C VAL A 44 4.73 8.41 3.98
N GLU A 45 5.96 8.44 4.48
CA GLU A 45 6.91 9.54 4.22
C GLU A 45 7.18 9.68 2.71
N PHE A 46 7.41 8.57 2.02
CA PHE A 46 7.63 8.57 0.57
C PHE A 46 6.42 9.09 -0.22
N THR A 47 5.21 8.71 0.20
CA THR A 47 3.96 9.08 -0.48
C THR A 47 3.56 10.51 -0.20
N ARG A 48 3.80 11.02 1.03
CA ARG A 48 3.51 12.40 1.41
C ARG A 48 4.23 13.41 0.51
N GLY A 49 5.46 13.10 0.09
CA GLY A 49 6.21 13.93 -0.85
C GLY A 49 5.66 13.96 -2.29
N ARG A 50 4.70 13.08 -2.63
CA ARG A 50 4.17 12.92 -4.00
C ARG A 50 2.69 13.24 -4.14
N ILE A 51 1.91 13.06 -3.08
CA ILE A 51 0.48 13.35 -3.07
C ILE A 51 0.26 14.67 -2.33
N THR A 52 0.09 15.75 -3.09
CA THR A 52 -0.23 17.06 -2.53
C THR A 52 -1.72 17.17 -2.19
N GLY A 53 -2.05 17.96 -1.18
CA GLY A 53 -3.44 18.27 -0.82
C GLY A 53 -4.20 17.20 -0.03
N MET A 54 -3.52 16.15 0.44
CA MET A 54 -4.10 15.13 1.33
C MET A 54 -3.58 15.32 2.75
N ASP A 55 -4.49 15.31 3.73
CA ASP A 55 -4.14 15.33 5.14
C ASP A 55 -3.26 14.11 5.52
N SER A 56 -2.28 14.31 6.40
CA SER A 56 -1.31 13.27 6.75
C SER A 56 -1.92 12.10 7.50
N VAL A 57 -2.92 12.33 8.36
CA VAL A 57 -3.62 11.27 9.09
C VAL A 57 -4.47 10.46 8.12
N ARG A 58 -5.19 11.15 7.21
CA ARG A 58 -5.98 10.51 6.16
C ARG A 58 -5.11 9.68 5.21
N LEU A 59 -3.96 10.21 4.78
CA LEU A 59 -3.02 9.51 3.92
C LEU A 59 -2.49 8.23 4.60
N LYS A 60 -2.08 8.33 5.87
CA LYS A 60 -1.61 7.16 6.64
C LYS A 60 -2.69 6.09 6.73
N ALA A 61 -3.92 6.47 7.07
CA ALA A 61 -5.05 5.55 7.12
C ALA A 61 -5.33 4.89 5.75
N GLY A 62 -5.22 5.66 4.66
CA GLY A 62 -5.37 5.15 3.29
C GLY A 62 -4.28 4.15 2.91
N ILE A 63 -3.03 4.43 3.25
CA ILE A 63 -1.90 3.51 3.03
C ILE A 63 -2.07 2.22 3.82
N ASP A 64 -2.34 2.31 5.12
CA ASP A 64 -2.55 1.15 6.00
C ASP A 64 -3.73 0.29 5.50
N ALA A 65 -4.81 0.93 5.01
CA ALA A 65 -5.95 0.24 4.44
C ALA A 65 -5.61 -0.46 3.12
N LEU A 66 -4.94 0.21 2.18
CA LEU A 66 -4.61 -0.36 0.87
C LEU A 66 -3.58 -1.49 0.98
N LEU A 67 -2.57 -1.36 1.84
CA LEU A 67 -1.61 -2.43 2.09
C LEU A 67 -2.30 -3.70 2.59
N ARG A 68 -3.31 -3.56 3.46
CA ARG A 68 -4.13 -4.71 3.93
C ARG A 68 -5.12 -5.21 2.88
N GLU A 69 -5.77 -4.31 2.14
CA GLU A 69 -6.76 -4.62 1.09
C GLU A 69 -6.13 -5.44 -0.04
N TYR A 70 -4.86 -5.16 -0.39
CA TYR A 70 -4.14 -5.76 -1.50
C TYR A 70 -2.99 -6.70 -1.07
N ALA A 71 -3.10 -7.31 0.11
CA ALA A 71 -2.09 -8.26 0.60
C ALA A 71 -2.55 -9.71 0.65
N GLU A 72 -1.59 -10.63 0.47
CA GLU A 72 -1.78 -12.07 0.68
C GLU A 72 -2.53 -12.34 2.01
N PRO A 73 -3.52 -13.25 2.05
CA PRO A 73 -3.86 -14.25 1.03
C PRO A 73 -4.85 -13.81 -0.07
N ALA A 74 -5.27 -12.55 -0.17
CA ALA A 74 -6.23 -12.10 -1.19
C ALA A 74 -5.68 -10.97 -2.09
N PRO A 75 -6.12 -10.89 -3.35
CA PRO A 75 -6.75 -9.63 -3.73
C PRO A 75 -8.07 -9.86 -4.46
N ALA A 76 -9.03 -8.96 -4.21
CA ALA A 76 -10.07 -8.64 -5.18
C ALA A 76 -9.47 -7.70 -6.25
N GLU A 77 -10.10 -7.62 -7.42
CA GLU A 77 -9.76 -6.72 -8.54
C GLU A 77 -9.13 -5.38 -8.07
N PRO A 78 -8.07 -4.86 -8.75
CA PRO A 78 -7.76 -5.08 -10.16
C PRO A 78 -6.52 -5.94 -10.47
N PHE A 79 -5.86 -6.53 -9.48
CA PHE A 79 -4.66 -7.35 -9.72
C PHE A 79 -4.99 -8.83 -9.89
N ALA A 80 -4.28 -9.52 -10.79
CA ALA A 80 -4.36 -10.98 -10.93
C ALA A 80 -3.83 -11.72 -9.68
N HIS A 81 -2.87 -11.10 -8.98
CA HIS A 81 -2.25 -11.62 -7.77
C HIS A 81 -2.08 -10.52 -6.72
N ALA A 82 -2.10 -10.87 -5.43
CA ALA A 82 -1.98 -9.87 -4.36
C ALA A 82 -0.66 -9.14 -4.54
N PRO A 83 -0.61 -7.82 -4.75
CA PRO A 83 0.66 -7.16 -4.97
C PRO A 83 1.53 -7.21 -3.72
N PHE A 84 0.95 -7.13 -2.52
CA PHE A 84 1.71 -6.99 -1.28
C PHE A 84 1.71 -8.26 -0.43
N ARG A 85 2.72 -8.38 0.43
CA ARG A 85 2.77 -9.36 1.52
C ARG A 85 3.43 -8.74 2.74
N ARG A 86 2.97 -9.15 3.93
CA ARG A 86 3.59 -8.78 5.21
C ARG A 86 4.83 -9.63 5.45
N VAL A 87 5.90 -8.99 5.88
CA VAL A 87 7.16 -9.62 6.27
C VAL A 87 7.73 -8.93 7.51
N LEU A 88 8.76 -9.52 8.11
CA LEU A 88 9.50 -8.90 9.21
C LEU A 88 10.82 -8.34 8.69
N LEU A 89 11.09 -7.08 9.01
CA LEU A 89 12.40 -6.44 8.87
C LEU A 89 12.99 -6.28 10.28
N GLY A 90 13.85 -7.22 10.68
CA GLY A 90 14.27 -7.34 12.08
C GLY A 90 13.08 -7.69 12.98
N ARG A 91 12.68 -6.76 13.87
CA ARG A 91 11.51 -6.91 14.77
C ARG A 91 10.30 -6.07 14.34
N THR A 92 10.40 -5.39 13.19
CA THR A 92 9.38 -4.45 12.72
C THR A 92 8.60 -5.07 11.57
N GLU A 93 7.29 -4.86 11.57
CA GLU A 93 6.46 -5.21 10.42
C GLU A 93 6.82 -4.36 9.20
N ALA A 94 7.02 -5.02 8.07
CA ALA A 94 7.31 -4.41 6.79
C ALA A 94 6.51 -5.09 5.68
N TRP A 95 6.55 -4.48 4.50
CA TRP A 95 5.80 -4.86 3.33
C TRP A 95 6.75 -5.12 2.18
N ALA A 96 6.51 -6.21 1.46
CA ALA A 96 7.20 -6.55 0.22
C ALA A 96 6.16 -6.86 -0.85
N PHE A 97 6.59 -6.95 -2.10
CA PHE A 97 5.80 -7.57 -3.14
C PHE A 97 5.68 -9.07 -2.90
N SER A 98 4.50 -9.60 -3.24
CA SER A 98 4.30 -11.04 -3.36
C SER A 98 5.21 -11.62 -4.45
N LYS A 99 5.47 -12.92 -4.37
CA LYS A 99 6.28 -13.62 -5.39
C LYS A 99 5.63 -13.56 -6.79
N PRO A 100 4.31 -13.78 -6.94
CA PRO A 100 3.66 -13.68 -8.26
C PRO A 100 3.75 -12.26 -8.83
N PHE A 101 3.42 -11.23 -8.04
CA PHE A 101 3.46 -9.85 -8.52
C PHE A 101 4.87 -9.38 -8.86
N ARG A 102 5.88 -9.80 -8.09
CA ARG A 102 7.29 -9.55 -8.43
C ARG A 102 7.67 -10.16 -9.78
N THR A 103 7.13 -11.33 -10.10
CA THR A 103 7.37 -11.99 -11.39
C THR A 103 6.73 -11.20 -12.54
N GLU A 104 5.51 -10.69 -12.35
CA GLU A 104 4.82 -9.83 -13.33
C GLU A 104 5.59 -8.51 -13.57
N LEU A 105 6.09 -7.89 -12.51
CA LEU A 105 6.94 -6.69 -12.62
C LEU A 105 8.21 -6.98 -13.43
N ALA A 106 8.90 -8.08 -13.13
CA ALA A 106 10.10 -8.48 -13.86
C ALA A 106 9.82 -8.74 -15.34
N ASN A 107 8.72 -9.43 -15.66
CA ASN A 107 8.27 -9.66 -17.04
C ASN A 107 7.93 -8.37 -17.79
N SER A 108 7.57 -7.32 -17.05
CA SER A 108 7.31 -5.97 -17.60
C SER A 108 8.57 -5.11 -17.71
N GLY A 109 9.76 -5.66 -17.44
CA GLY A 109 11.04 -4.93 -17.45
C GLY A 109 11.24 -3.99 -16.25
N LEU A 110 10.43 -4.14 -15.19
CA LEU A 110 10.56 -3.34 -13.98
C LEU A 110 11.39 -4.09 -12.93
N GLU A 111 12.59 -3.61 -12.67
CA GLU A 111 13.43 -4.14 -11.60
C GLU A 111 12.90 -3.74 -10.23
N VAL A 112 13.06 -4.66 -9.27
CA VAL A 112 12.77 -4.46 -7.86
C VAL A 112 14.07 -4.68 -7.09
N ARG A 113 14.53 -3.63 -6.40
CA ARG A 113 15.76 -3.70 -5.60
C ARG A 113 15.46 -4.31 -4.24
N LEU A 114 16.27 -5.28 -3.83
CA LEU A 114 16.27 -5.78 -2.46
C LEU A 114 17.14 -4.87 -1.61
N ARG A 115 16.72 -4.56 -0.38
CA ARG A 115 17.59 -3.88 0.57
C ARG A 115 18.61 -4.87 1.13
N PRO A 116 19.87 -4.43 1.38
CA PRO A 116 20.75 -5.19 2.24
C PRO A 116 20.12 -5.23 3.63
N ILE A 117 19.78 -6.43 4.10
CA ILE A 117 19.31 -6.63 5.46
C ILE A 117 20.54 -6.42 6.34
N PRO A 118 20.54 -5.45 7.27
CA PRO A 118 21.65 -5.33 8.21
C PRO A 118 21.72 -6.63 9.01
N ASP A 119 22.88 -7.30 8.97
CA ASP A 119 23.13 -8.51 9.74
C ASP A 119 22.77 -8.25 11.22
N ALA A 120 22.00 -9.18 11.78
CA ALA A 120 21.45 -9.12 13.14
C ALA A 120 22.53 -9.11 14.23
#